data_AF-A0A7R9UH47-F1
#
_entry.id   AF-A0A7R9UH47-F1
#
_cell.length_a   1.000
_cell.length_b   1.000
_cell.length_c   1.000
_cell.angle_alpha   90.00
_cell.angle_beta   90.00
_cell.angle_gamma   90.00
#
_symmetry.space_group_name_H-M   'P 1'
#
loop_
_entity.id
_entity.type
_entity.pdbx_description
1 polymer ?
#
loop_
_entity_poly.entity_id
_entity_poly.type
_entity_poly.pdbx_seq_one_letter_code
_entity_poly.pdbx_strand_id
1 'polypeptide(L)'
;QQAALDSLHDVLSSKRHRTWTPVIEQVITKYLDICISLKKGRMAKDGLIQYRIICQQVNVGSLEDVLRHLMAKVDADATAAMVGAEDVAQSLVSDLDADETPESILLSAMTGDDAATRSEREAVTPWLKFVWETYRTVLEILRSQVKLEALYAETAQKAFAFCVKYKRATEMRRLCELLRNHLAALSKYQPREAAAAGLPVDGLGMHLEVRYAQLNAAADLELWQESYRTIEDIHALTLALKKPPKTSMQLLYYLKLSQVFFVSDKLLLHGYCLGRLVFLSRTKKVQPDAAEMRSLATAALLAALVARA
;
A
#
# COMPACT_ATOMS: atom_id res chain seq x y z
N GLN A 1 -14.19 19.84 -21.09
CA GLN A 1 -13.12 19.02 -20.46
C GLN A 1 -12.73 17.83 -21.32
N GLN A 2 -13.69 17.06 -21.89
CA GLN A 2 -13.36 15.90 -22.72
C GLN A 2 -12.49 16.21 -23.96
N ALA A 3 -12.88 17.18 -24.78
CA ALA A 3 -12.10 17.56 -25.97
C ALA A 3 -10.68 18.07 -25.64
N ALA A 4 -10.50 18.69 -24.46
CA ALA A 4 -9.19 19.12 -23.99
C ALA A 4 -8.33 17.93 -23.51
N LEU A 5 -8.95 16.88 -22.97
CA LEU A 5 -8.24 15.65 -22.61
C LEU A 5 -7.76 14.92 -23.87
N ASP A 6 -8.62 14.82 -24.88
CA ASP A 6 -8.29 14.14 -26.14
C ASP A 6 -7.15 14.88 -26.87
N SER A 7 -7.18 16.21 -26.92
CA SER A 7 -6.08 16.98 -27.53
C SER A 7 -4.74 16.85 -26.81
N LEU A 8 -4.75 16.80 -25.46
CA LEU A 8 -3.55 16.55 -24.67
C LEU A 8 -3.04 15.11 -24.85
N HIS A 9 -3.95 14.13 -24.98
CA HIS A 9 -3.60 12.75 -25.27
C HIS A 9 -2.90 12.61 -26.63
N ASP A 10 -3.39 13.31 -27.65
CA ASP A 10 -2.78 13.32 -28.98
C ASP A 10 -1.34 13.87 -28.96
N VAL A 11 -1.09 14.90 -28.15
CA VAL A 11 0.25 15.47 -27.96
C VAL A 11 1.20 14.45 -27.30
N LEU A 12 0.75 13.74 -26.26
CA LEU A 12 1.53 12.72 -25.55
C LEU A 12 1.80 11.48 -26.40
N SER A 13 0.87 11.11 -27.28
CA SER A 13 0.98 9.95 -28.19
C SER A 13 1.80 10.28 -29.46
N SER A 14 1.93 11.56 -29.79
CA SER A 14 2.60 12.01 -31.02
C SER A 14 4.06 11.58 -31.10
N LYS A 15 4.44 11.03 -32.26
CA LYS A 15 5.84 10.68 -32.56
C LYS A 15 6.77 11.91 -32.59
N ARG A 16 6.23 13.12 -32.78
CA ARG A 16 7.02 14.36 -32.84
C ARG A 16 7.53 14.81 -31.46
N HIS A 17 6.86 14.42 -30.38
CA HIS A 17 7.15 14.89 -29.02
C HIS A 17 7.73 13.78 -28.13
N ARG A 18 8.63 12.96 -28.66
CA ARG A 18 9.25 11.83 -27.94
C ARG A 18 10.45 12.18 -27.08
N THR A 19 10.88 13.44 -27.08
CA THR A 19 11.99 13.93 -26.26
C THR A 19 11.43 14.74 -25.11
N TRP A 20 11.94 14.48 -23.91
CA TRP A 20 11.54 15.22 -22.72
C TRP A 20 11.89 16.71 -22.84
N THR A 21 10.94 17.56 -22.43
CA THR A 21 11.04 19.02 -22.34
C THR A 21 10.22 19.50 -21.14
N PRO A 22 10.54 20.65 -20.53
CA PRO A 22 9.72 21.19 -19.42
C PRO A 22 8.25 21.44 -19.81
N VAL A 23 7.98 21.69 -21.09
CA VAL A 23 6.62 21.90 -21.59
C VAL A 23 5.81 20.59 -21.58
N ILE A 24 6.41 19.45 -21.95
CA ILE A 24 5.70 18.16 -21.93
C ILE A 24 5.36 17.72 -20.49
N GLU A 25 6.18 18.13 -19.51
CA GLU A 25 5.89 17.92 -18.09
C GLU A 25 4.63 18.69 -17.66
N GLN A 26 4.49 19.96 -18.06
CA GLN A 26 3.28 20.72 -17.78
C GLN A 26 2.04 20.14 -18.48
N VAL A 27 2.22 19.62 -19.70
CA VAL A 27 1.16 18.95 -20.48
C VAL A 27 0.67 17.70 -19.74
N ILE A 28 1.56 16.82 -19.27
CA ILE A 28 1.15 15.61 -18.55
C ILE A 28 0.50 15.95 -17.21
N THR A 29 1.02 16.94 -16.47
CA THR A 29 0.44 17.37 -15.19
C THR A 29 -1.00 17.85 -15.38
N LYS A 30 -1.24 18.70 -16.40
CA LYS A 30 -2.57 19.20 -16.72
C LYS A 30 -3.50 18.11 -17.28
N TYR A 31 -2.95 17.16 -18.05
CA TYR A 31 -3.67 15.99 -18.52
C TYR A 31 -4.17 15.12 -17.36
N LEU A 32 -3.29 14.84 -16.38
CA LEU A 32 -3.63 14.06 -15.20
C LEU A 32 -4.67 14.78 -14.34
N ASP A 33 -4.53 16.10 -14.16
CA ASP A 33 -5.51 16.92 -13.45
C ASP A 33 -6.93 16.76 -14.02
N ILE A 34 -7.07 16.78 -15.36
CA ILE A 34 -8.36 16.57 -16.04
C ILE A 34 -8.81 15.11 -15.92
N CYS A 35 -7.88 14.14 -15.97
CA CYS A 35 -8.21 12.73 -15.77
C CYS A 35 -8.77 12.47 -14.37
N ILE A 36 -8.24 13.14 -13.34
CA ILE A 36 -8.72 13.03 -11.95
C ILE A 36 -10.11 13.65 -11.82
N SER A 37 -10.32 14.86 -12.36
CA SER A 37 -11.62 15.53 -12.29
C SER A 37 -12.73 14.73 -12.97
N LEU A 38 -12.39 14.01 -14.04
CA LEU A 38 -13.31 13.14 -14.78
C LEU A 38 -13.32 11.68 -14.27
N LYS A 39 -12.52 11.35 -13.25
CA LYS A 39 -12.31 9.99 -12.72
C LYS A 39 -11.94 8.94 -13.80
N LYS A 40 -11.23 9.36 -14.84
CA LYS A 40 -10.83 8.52 -15.99
C LYS A 40 -9.49 7.83 -15.76
N GLY A 41 -9.46 6.86 -14.84
CA GLY A 41 -8.22 6.17 -14.43
C GLY A 41 -7.50 5.44 -15.56
N ARG A 42 -8.24 4.86 -16.53
CA ARG A 42 -7.65 4.19 -17.70
C ARG A 42 -6.85 5.16 -18.56
N MET A 43 -7.40 6.34 -18.83
CA MET A 43 -6.72 7.35 -19.63
C MET A 43 -5.50 7.92 -18.91
N ALA A 44 -5.58 8.09 -17.58
CA ALA A 44 -4.43 8.47 -16.76
C ALA A 44 -3.29 7.44 -16.89
N LYS A 45 -3.61 6.14 -16.78
CA LYS A 45 -2.64 5.05 -16.96
C LYS A 45 -1.98 5.09 -18.33
N ASP A 46 -2.75 5.20 -19.40
CA ASP A 46 -2.22 5.21 -20.76
C ASP A 46 -1.29 6.41 -20.99
N GLY A 47 -1.68 7.59 -20.51
CA GLY A 47 -0.85 8.80 -20.57
C GLY A 47 0.45 8.68 -19.78
N LEU A 48 0.41 8.06 -18.59
CA LEU A 48 1.63 7.82 -17.79
C LEU A 48 2.57 6.81 -18.44
N ILE A 49 2.04 5.77 -19.10
CA ILE A 49 2.87 4.80 -19.84
C ILE A 49 3.59 5.51 -20.98
N GLN A 50 2.90 6.38 -21.72
CA GLN A 50 3.51 7.20 -22.77
C GLN A 50 4.55 8.17 -22.19
N TYR A 51 4.22 8.88 -21.12
CA TYR A 51 5.12 9.83 -20.49
C TYR A 51 6.39 9.17 -19.97
N ARG A 52 6.26 8.00 -19.33
CA ARG A 52 7.40 7.17 -18.91
C ARG A 52 8.36 6.91 -20.07
N ILE A 53 7.86 6.56 -21.26
CA ILE A 53 8.70 6.29 -22.43
C ILE A 53 9.47 7.56 -22.85
N ILE A 54 8.84 8.73 -22.79
CA ILE A 54 9.44 10.02 -23.16
C ILE A 54 10.58 10.43 -22.21
N CYS A 55 10.39 10.23 -20.89
CA CYS A 55 11.33 10.69 -19.89
C CYS A 55 12.41 9.66 -19.50
N GLN A 56 12.23 8.37 -19.84
CA GLN A 56 13.10 7.25 -19.41
C GLN A 56 14.60 7.50 -19.62
N GLN A 57 14.99 8.06 -20.77
CA GLN A 57 16.39 8.23 -21.16
C GLN A 57 16.99 9.57 -20.70
N VAL A 58 16.15 10.59 -20.52
CA VAL A 58 16.61 11.97 -20.32
C VAL A 58 16.46 12.42 -18.87
N ASN A 59 15.26 12.29 -18.30
CA ASN A 59 14.95 12.80 -16.97
C ASN A 59 13.96 11.90 -16.24
N VAL A 60 14.49 10.87 -15.57
CA VAL A 60 13.68 9.97 -14.73
C VAL A 60 13.13 10.69 -13.48
N GLY A 61 13.76 11.78 -13.02
CA GLY A 61 13.28 12.57 -11.89
C GLY A 61 11.95 13.27 -12.19
N SER A 62 11.77 13.75 -13.41
CA SER A 62 10.48 14.33 -13.84
C SER A 62 9.32 13.33 -13.77
N LEU A 63 9.58 12.02 -13.95
CA LEU A 63 8.56 10.99 -13.73
C LEU A 63 8.17 10.89 -12.25
N GLU A 64 9.15 11.00 -11.35
CA GLU A 64 8.90 11.00 -9.91
C GLU A 64 8.01 12.17 -9.50
N ASP A 65 8.32 13.38 -9.97
CA ASP A 65 7.54 14.59 -9.65
C ASP A 65 6.10 14.48 -10.13
N VAL A 66 5.89 14.00 -11.37
CA VAL A 66 4.55 13.79 -11.95
C VAL A 66 3.76 12.72 -11.18
N LEU A 67 4.39 11.61 -10.78
CA LEU A 67 3.72 10.57 -10.00
C LEU A 67 3.41 11.03 -8.57
N ARG A 68 4.29 11.82 -7.95
CA ARG A 68 4.03 12.44 -6.63
C ARG A 68 2.86 13.42 -6.69
N HIS A 69 2.81 14.27 -7.72
CA HIS A 69 1.69 15.19 -7.97
C HIS A 69 0.37 14.43 -8.14
N LEU A 70 0.36 13.38 -8.97
CA LEU A 70 -0.82 12.54 -9.17
C LEU A 70 -1.35 11.96 -7.87
N MET A 71 -0.49 11.30 -7.08
CA MET A 71 -0.91 10.71 -5.80
C MET A 71 -1.43 11.78 -4.83
N ALA A 72 -0.70 12.88 -4.67
CA ALA A 72 -1.09 13.96 -3.76
C ALA A 72 -2.45 14.57 -4.13
N LYS A 73 -2.70 14.79 -5.43
CA LYS A 73 -3.96 15.36 -5.90
C LYS A 73 -5.13 14.40 -5.76
N VAL A 74 -4.94 13.12 -6.09
CA VAL A 74 -5.98 12.10 -5.90
C VAL A 74 -6.34 11.95 -4.42
N ASP A 75 -5.34 11.96 -3.53
CA ASP A 75 -5.58 11.88 -2.09
C ASP A 75 -6.30 13.12 -1.56
N ALA A 76 -5.96 14.32 -2.05
CA ALA A 76 -6.62 15.58 -1.68
C ALA A 76 -8.08 15.61 -2.15
N ASP A 77 -8.34 15.32 -3.43
CA ASP A 77 -9.69 15.33 -4.00
C ASP A 77 -10.59 14.25 -3.37
N ALA A 78 -10.03 13.06 -3.09
CA ALA A 78 -10.74 12.00 -2.38
C ALA A 78 -11.07 12.40 -0.95
N THR A 79 -10.15 13.04 -0.23
CA THR A 79 -10.39 13.52 1.15
C THR A 79 -11.45 14.62 1.17
N ALA A 80 -11.39 15.58 0.24
CA ALA A 80 -12.40 16.63 0.11
C ALA A 80 -13.80 16.04 -0.17
N ALA A 81 -13.87 15.03 -1.05
CA ALA A 81 -15.14 14.37 -1.35
C ALA A 81 -15.67 13.53 -0.19
N MET A 82 -14.81 12.95 0.65
CA MET A 82 -15.23 12.23 1.86
C MET A 82 -15.82 13.17 2.90
N VAL A 83 -15.17 14.32 3.16
CA VAL A 83 -15.70 15.34 4.07
C VAL A 83 -17.05 15.86 3.57
N GLY A 84 -17.16 16.17 2.27
CA GLY A 84 -18.44 16.60 1.70
C GLY A 84 -19.54 15.54 1.76
N ALA A 85 -19.19 14.25 1.69
CA ALA A 85 -20.16 13.16 1.85
C ALA A 85 -20.65 13.03 3.30
N GLU A 86 -19.75 13.23 4.28
CA GLU A 86 -20.09 13.24 5.70
C GLU A 86 -21.02 14.40 6.05
N ASP A 87 -20.76 15.60 5.52
CA ASP A 87 -21.63 16.78 5.71
C ASP A 87 -23.05 16.53 5.16
N VAL A 88 -23.15 15.91 3.98
CA VAL A 88 -24.45 15.53 3.40
C VAL A 88 -25.15 14.48 4.25
N ALA A 89 -24.43 13.46 4.73
CA ALA A 89 -24.98 12.44 5.60
C ALA A 89 -25.52 13.03 6.92
N GLN A 90 -24.79 13.97 7.54
CA GLN A 90 -25.24 14.68 8.74
C GLN A 90 -26.50 15.50 8.48
N SER A 91 -26.60 16.17 7.32
CA SER A 91 -27.80 16.93 6.95
C SER A 91 -29.04 16.03 6.79
N LEU A 92 -28.88 14.81 6.26
CA LEU A 92 -29.97 13.84 6.10
C LEU A 92 -30.45 13.27 7.45
N VAL A 93 -29.56 13.17 8.45
CA VAL A 93 -29.93 12.74 9.81
C VAL A 93 -30.60 13.86 10.60
N SER A 94 -30.25 15.12 10.32
CA SER A 94 -30.84 16.29 10.99
C SER A 94 -32.27 16.60 10.51
N ASP A 95 -32.67 16.10 9.33
CA ASP A 95 -34.00 16.29 8.76
C ASP A 95 -34.99 15.23 9.29
N LEU A 96 -35.31 15.34 10.59
CA LEU A 96 -36.26 14.46 11.30
C LEU A 96 -37.72 14.58 10.80
N ASP A 97 -38.00 15.55 9.93
CA ASP A 97 -39.33 15.84 9.37
C ASP A 97 -39.55 15.21 7.97
N ALA A 98 -38.56 14.51 7.42
CA ALA A 98 -38.70 13.77 6.18
C ALA A 98 -39.45 12.44 6.45
N ASP A 99 -40.70 12.34 5.97
CA ASP A 99 -41.51 11.12 6.04
C ASP A 99 -40.71 9.91 5.54
N GLU A 100 -40.44 8.95 6.42
CA GLU A 100 -39.75 7.71 6.05
C GLU A 100 -40.59 6.97 5.01
N THR A 101 -40.07 6.91 3.78
CA THR A 101 -40.75 6.18 2.70
C THR A 101 -40.82 4.68 3.04
N PRO A 102 -41.88 3.96 2.65
CA PRO A 102 -41.96 2.52 2.85
C PRO A 102 -40.79 1.76 2.19
N GLU A 103 -40.20 2.32 1.13
CA GLU A 103 -39.00 1.80 0.47
C GLU A 103 -37.74 1.94 1.34
N SER A 104 -37.54 3.08 2.02
CA SER A 104 -36.39 3.28 2.91
C SER A 104 -36.45 2.36 4.13
N ILE A 105 -37.64 2.17 4.70
CA ILE A 105 -37.88 1.25 5.83
C ILE A 105 -37.63 -0.21 5.42
N LEU A 106 -38.13 -0.64 4.25
CA LEU A 106 -37.87 -1.99 3.74
C LEU A 106 -36.37 -2.22 3.56
N LEU A 107 -35.68 -1.27 2.94
CA LEU A 107 -34.26 -1.38 2.71
C LEU A 107 -33.46 -1.37 4.02
N SER A 108 -33.85 -0.58 5.03
CA SER A 108 -33.14 -0.55 6.33
C SER A 108 -33.33 -1.86 7.08
N ALA A 109 -34.54 -2.43 7.05
CA ALA A 109 -34.80 -3.76 7.59
C ALA A 109 -34.00 -4.88 6.88
N MET A 110 -33.76 -4.76 5.56
CA MET A 110 -33.00 -5.76 4.79
C MET A 110 -31.47 -5.63 4.94
N THR A 111 -30.96 -4.40 5.04
CA THR A 111 -29.51 -4.12 5.00
C THR A 111 -28.89 -3.85 6.36
N GLY A 112 -29.70 -3.42 7.34
CA GLY A 112 -29.23 -2.91 8.63
C GLY A 112 -28.58 -1.52 8.55
N ASP A 113 -28.54 -0.90 7.36
CA ASP A 113 -27.93 0.40 7.08
C ASP A 113 -29.02 1.47 6.96
N ASP A 114 -28.85 2.63 7.62
CA ASP A 114 -29.76 3.78 7.49
C ASP A 114 -29.51 4.56 6.17
N ALA A 115 -30.47 5.37 5.74
CA ALA A 115 -30.40 6.10 4.46
C ALA A 115 -29.14 6.98 4.33
N ALA A 116 -28.71 7.63 5.43
CA ALA A 116 -27.49 8.44 5.47
C ALA A 116 -26.23 7.60 5.19
N THR A 117 -26.11 6.42 5.82
CA THR A 117 -24.95 5.53 5.64
C THR A 117 -24.85 4.98 4.21
N ARG A 118 -25.99 4.77 3.53
CA ARG A 118 -26.00 4.36 2.11
C ARG A 118 -25.56 5.49 1.19
N SER A 119 -26.10 6.70 1.40
CA SER A 119 -25.74 7.89 0.62
C SER A 119 -24.25 8.19 0.72
N GLU A 120 -23.69 8.16 1.95
CA GLU A 120 -22.26 8.34 2.18
C GLU A 120 -21.44 7.28 1.42
N ARG A 121 -21.84 6.00 1.51
CA ARG A 121 -21.16 4.90 0.84
C ARG A 121 -21.21 5.03 -0.68
N GLU A 122 -22.32 5.46 -1.26
CA GLU A 122 -22.47 5.71 -2.69
C GLU A 122 -21.56 6.83 -3.19
N ALA A 123 -21.40 7.91 -2.40
CA ALA A 123 -20.52 9.02 -2.73
C ALA A 123 -19.02 8.67 -2.57
N VAL A 124 -18.66 7.96 -1.49
CA VAL A 124 -17.27 7.70 -1.09
C VAL A 124 -16.65 6.50 -1.83
N THR A 125 -17.41 5.43 -2.06
CA THR A 125 -16.88 4.19 -2.66
C THR A 125 -16.21 4.39 -4.03
N PRO A 126 -16.75 5.21 -4.96
CA PRO A 126 -16.09 5.49 -6.23
C PRO A 126 -14.72 6.15 -6.07
N TRP A 127 -14.57 7.06 -5.09
CA TRP A 127 -13.29 7.70 -4.79
C TRP A 127 -12.28 6.72 -4.20
N LEU A 128 -12.70 5.86 -3.27
CA LEU A 128 -11.83 4.80 -2.73
C LEU A 128 -11.32 3.86 -3.84
N LYS A 129 -12.20 3.45 -4.76
CA LYS A 129 -11.80 2.64 -5.92
C LYS A 129 -10.80 3.37 -6.81
N PHE A 130 -11.00 4.67 -7.02
CA PHE A 130 -10.12 5.49 -7.85
C PHE A 130 -8.73 5.70 -7.22
N VAL A 131 -8.66 5.97 -5.92
CA VAL A 131 -7.40 6.07 -5.16
C VAL A 131 -6.63 4.76 -5.22
N TRP A 132 -7.31 3.64 -4.95
CA TRP A 132 -6.72 2.31 -5.05
C TRP A 132 -6.13 2.02 -6.45
N GLU A 133 -6.91 2.27 -7.50
CA GLU A 133 -6.45 2.02 -8.87
C GLU A 133 -5.28 2.94 -9.27
N THR A 134 -5.24 4.15 -8.70
CA THR A 134 -4.11 5.08 -8.85
C THR A 134 -2.85 4.51 -8.23
N TYR A 135 -2.88 4.09 -6.96
CA TYR A 135 -1.72 3.45 -6.32
C TYR A 135 -1.27 2.19 -7.07
N ARG A 136 -2.22 1.34 -7.48
CA ARG A 136 -1.91 0.16 -8.31
C ARG A 136 -1.17 0.55 -9.59
N THR A 137 -1.68 1.54 -10.31
CA THR A 137 -1.09 2.02 -11.57
C THR A 137 0.32 2.57 -11.35
N VAL A 138 0.53 3.39 -10.32
CA VAL A 138 1.84 3.94 -9.96
C VAL A 138 2.83 2.81 -9.65
N LEU A 139 2.43 1.82 -8.86
CA LEU A 139 3.27 0.64 -8.57
C LEU A 139 3.62 -0.16 -9.83
N GLU A 140 2.66 -0.35 -10.76
CA GLU A 140 2.90 -1.04 -12.04
C GLU A 140 3.89 -0.28 -12.93
N ILE A 141 3.87 1.05 -12.92
CA ILE A 141 4.80 1.92 -13.67
C ILE A 141 6.22 1.82 -13.07
N LEU A 142 6.31 1.81 -11.75
CA LEU A 142 7.57 1.86 -10.99
C LEU A 142 8.26 0.49 -10.86
N ARG A 143 7.56 -0.63 -11.08
CA ARG A 143 8.03 -2.00 -10.78
C ARG A 143 9.38 -2.42 -11.35
N SER A 144 9.87 -1.75 -12.38
CA SER A 144 11.13 -2.08 -13.06
C SER A 144 12.11 -0.90 -13.10
N GLN A 145 11.89 0.12 -12.25
CA GLN A 145 12.65 1.37 -12.26
C GLN A 145 13.59 1.42 -11.07
N VAL A 146 14.82 0.94 -11.25
CA VAL A 146 15.86 0.89 -10.19
C VAL A 146 16.11 2.27 -9.56
N LYS A 147 16.06 3.35 -10.36
CA LYS A 147 16.26 4.72 -9.87
C LYS A 147 15.11 5.25 -9.00
N LEU A 148 13.93 4.64 -9.06
CA LEU A 148 12.71 5.10 -8.38
C LEU A 148 12.20 4.09 -7.33
N GLU A 149 13.07 3.22 -6.83
CA GLU A 149 12.74 2.25 -5.77
C GLU A 149 12.25 2.93 -4.48
N ALA A 150 12.81 4.11 -4.17
CA ALA A 150 12.36 4.96 -3.07
C ALA A 150 10.88 5.31 -3.18
N LEU A 151 10.48 5.83 -4.35
CA LEU A 151 9.09 6.18 -4.63
C LEU A 151 8.21 4.92 -4.65
N TYR A 152 8.68 3.80 -5.20
CA TYR A 152 7.93 2.54 -5.20
C TYR A 152 7.60 2.07 -3.78
N ALA A 153 8.57 2.11 -2.86
CA ALA A 153 8.36 1.74 -1.47
C ALA A 153 7.41 2.70 -0.76
N GLU A 154 7.56 4.01 -0.97
CA GLU A 154 6.66 5.03 -0.43
C GLU A 154 5.21 4.81 -0.92
N THR A 155 5.01 4.57 -2.21
CA THR A 155 3.69 4.27 -2.77
C THR A 155 3.11 2.99 -2.17
N ALA A 156 3.91 1.93 -1.99
CA ALA A 156 3.44 0.70 -1.37
C ALA A 156 3.01 0.95 0.09
N GLN A 157 3.78 1.73 0.86
CA GLN A 157 3.42 2.12 2.23
C GLN A 157 2.14 2.96 2.29
N LYS A 158 1.96 3.92 1.38
CA LYS A 158 0.71 4.69 1.25
C LYS A 158 -0.48 3.78 0.93
N ALA A 159 -0.31 2.83 0.00
CA ALA A 159 -1.34 1.87 -0.34
C ALA A 159 -1.71 0.96 0.83
N PHE A 160 -0.73 0.51 1.64
CA PHE A 160 -1.00 -0.24 2.87
C PHE A 160 -1.77 0.61 3.89
N ALA A 161 -1.34 1.85 4.14
CA ALA A 161 -2.01 2.76 5.05
C ALA A 161 -3.45 3.05 4.60
N PHE A 162 -3.69 3.23 3.29
CA PHE A 162 -5.01 3.33 2.70
C PHE A 162 -5.87 2.08 2.99
N CYS A 163 -5.33 0.88 2.76
CA CYS A 163 -6.05 -0.36 3.03
C CYS A 163 -6.43 -0.52 4.50
N VAL A 164 -5.54 -0.15 5.43
CA VAL A 164 -5.79 -0.17 6.87
C VAL A 164 -6.85 0.87 7.25
N LYS A 165 -6.66 2.13 6.84
CA LYS A 165 -7.54 3.27 7.16
C LYS A 165 -9.00 3.02 6.76
N TYR A 166 -9.21 2.48 5.56
CA TYR A 166 -10.56 2.25 5.02
C TYR A 166 -11.01 0.79 5.11
N LYS A 167 -10.31 -0.04 5.91
CA LYS A 167 -10.62 -1.47 6.15
C LYS A 167 -10.83 -2.28 4.86
N ARG A 168 -10.01 -2.02 3.84
CA ARG A 168 -10.12 -2.61 2.49
C ARG A 168 -9.34 -3.92 2.39
N ALA A 169 -9.85 -4.97 3.04
CA ALA A 169 -9.23 -6.31 3.06
C ALA A 169 -9.04 -6.91 1.65
N THR A 170 -9.99 -6.69 0.73
CA THR A 170 -9.92 -7.22 -0.64
C THR A 170 -8.77 -6.59 -1.44
N GLU A 171 -8.63 -5.28 -1.38
CA GLU A 171 -7.54 -4.54 -2.02
C GLU A 171 -6.19 -4.88 -1.40
N MET A 172 -6.14 -5.08 -0.08
CA MET A 172 -4.92 -5.51 0.61
C MET A 172 -4.41 -6.86 0.08
N ARG A 173 -5.29 -7.87 -0.09
CA ARG A 173 -4.89 -9.17 -0.67
C ARG A 173 -4.37 -9.01 -2.11
N ARG A 174 -5.07 -8.22 -2.93
CA ARG A 174 -4.65 -7.91 -4.30
C ARG A 174 -3.30 -7.18 -4.34
N LEU A 175 -3.04 -6.28 -3.39
CA LEU A 175 -1.77 -5.59 -3.26
C LEU A 175 -0.65 -6.59 -2.93
N CYS A 176 -0.87 -7.48 -1.97
CA CYS A 176 0.12 -8.51 -1.61
C CYS A 176 0.50 -9.37 -2.84
N GLU A 177 -0.49 -9.83 -3.61
CA GLU A 177 -0.26 -10.59 -4.85
C GLU A 177 0.46 -9.78 -5.92
N LEU A 178 0.06 -8.52 -6.14
CA LEU A 178 0.73 -7.61 -7.07
C LEU A 178 2.22 -7.47 -6.74
N LEU A 179 2.55 -7.25 -5.46
CA LEU A 179 3.92 -7.07 -5.04
C LEU A 179 4.73 -8.37 -5.12
N ARG A 180 4.12 -9.55 -4.92
CA ARG A 180 4.78 -10.86 -5.16
C ARG A 180 5.11 -11.02 -6.64
N ASN A 181 4.17 -10.68 -7.52
CA ASN A 181 4.38 -10.74 -8.97
C ASN A 181 5.49 -9.78 -9.42
N HIS A 182 5.59 -8.59 -8.83
CA HIS A 182 6.67 -7.64 -9.13
C HIS A 182 8.05 -8.21 -8.71
N LEU A 183 8.15 -8.79 -7.52
CA LEU A 183 9.40 -9.39 -7.04
C LEU A 183 9.82 -10.61 -7.87
N ALA A 184 8.87 -11.47 -8.24
CA ALA A 184 9.13 -12.60 -9.13
C ALA A 184 9.61 -12.14 -10.51
N ALA A 185 9.05 -11.06 -11.05
CA ALA A 185 9.50 -10.48 -12.31
C ALA A 185 10.93 -9.93 -12.21
N LEU A 186 11.29 -9.23 -11.14
CA LEU A 186 12.67 -8.74 -10.93
C LEU A 186 13.70 -9.87 -10.96
N SER A 187 13.39 -10.99 -10.30
CA SER A 187 14.25 -12.17 -10.28
C SER A 187 14.41 -12.80 -11.68
N LYS A 188 13.34 -12.78 -12.48
CA LYS A 188 13.35 -13.33 -13.85
C LYS A 188 14.17 -12.49 -14.84
N TYR A 189 14.21 -11.17 -14.65
CA TYR A 189 14.88 -10.24 -15.57
C TYR A 189 16.28 -9.81 -15.11
N GLN A 190 16.83 -10.45 -14.07
CA GLN A 190 18.22 -10.23 -13.68
C GLN A 190 19.18 -10.58 -14.83
N PRO A 191 20.19 -9.74 -15.14
CA PRO A 191 21.18 -10.06 -16.16
C PRO A 191 21.81 -11.43 -15.92
N ARG A 192 21.91 -12.25 -16.98
CA ARG A 192 22.40 -13.64 -16.88
C ARG A 192 23.78 -13.74 -16.25
N GLU A 193 24.64 -12.76 -16.51
CA GLU A 193 25.99 -12.66 -15.93
C GLU A 193 25.94 -12.42 -14.41
N ALA A 194 25.09 -11.49 -13.95
CA ALA A 194 24.89 -11.21 -12.53
C ALA A 194 24.26 -12.41 -11.81
N ALA A 195 23.29 -13.08 -12.44
CA ALA A 195 22.68 -14.30 -11.93
C ALA A 195 23.70 -15.45 -11.84
N ALA A 196 24.52 -15.65 -12.88
CA ALA A 196 25.57 -16.67 -12.89
C ALA A 196 26.68 -16.39 -11.85
N ALA A 197 26.97 -15.12 -11.59
CA ALA A 197 27.89 -14.69 -10.54
C ALA A 197 27.29 -14.74 -9.12
N GLY A 198 26.01 -15.11 -8.97
CA GLY A 198 25.33 -15.16 -7.67
C GLY A 198 25.20 -13.81 -7.00
N LEU A 199 25.22 -12.71 -7.76
CA LEU A 199 25.03 -11.37 -7.24
C LEU A 199 23.59 -11.18 -6.77
N PRO A 200 23.36 -10.51 -5.63
CA PRO A 200 22.01 -10.18 -5.20
C PRO A 200 21.34 -9.28 -6.25
N VAL A 201 20.04 -9.47 -6.45
CA VAL A 201 19.23 -8.56 -7.28
C VAL A 201 19.24 -7.18 -6.62
N ASP A 202 19.48 -6.13 -7.41
CA ASP A 202 19.38 -4.75 -6.92
C ASP A 202 17.96 -4.48 -6.38
N GLY A 203 17.87 -3.66 -5.33
CA GLY A 203 16.59 -3.30 -4.71
C GLY A 203 15.99 -4.33 -3.75
N LEU A 204 16.58 -5.52 -3.58
CA LEU A 204 16.07 -6.53 -2.62
C LEU A 204 15.93 -5.99 -1.19
N GLY A 205 16.85 -5.11 -0.77
CA GLY A 205 16.79 -4.48 0.55
C GLY A 205 15.51 -3.67 0.72
N MET A 206 15.17 -2.86 -0.29
CA MET A 206 13.96 -2.05 -0.28
C MET A 206 12.69 -2.92 -0.32
N HIS A 207 12.68 -3.98 -1.13
CA HIS A 207 11.58 -4.94 -1.14
C HIS A 207 11.37 -5.63 0.20
N LEU A 208 12.45 -5.92 0.93
CA LEU A 208 12.36 -6.45 2.29
C LEU A 208 11.70 -5.43 3.24
N GLU A 209 12.07 -4.15 3.17
CA GLU A 209 11.42 -3.10 3.97
C GLU A 209 9.91 -3.00 3.65
N VAL A 210 9.53 -3.07 2.37
CA VAL A 210 8.12 -3.11 1.95
C VAL A 210 7.39 -4.35 2.51
N ARG A 211 8.03 -5.52 2.55
CA ARG A 211 7.42 -6.74 3.11
C ARG A 211 7.20 -6.65 4.62
N TYR A 212 8.10 -6.01 5.36
CA TYR A 212 7.85 -5.73 6.78
C TYR A 212 6.63 -4.83 6.98
N ALA A 213 6.49 -3.77 6.17
CA ALA A 213 5.30 -2.92 6.20
C ALA A 213 4.03 -3.69 5.81
N GLN A 214 4.12 -4.57 4.81
CA GLN A 214 3.02 -5.45 4.40
C GLN A 214 2.54 -6.35 5.55
N LEU A 215 3.47 -6.97 6.29
CA LEU A 215 3.14 -7.82 7.44
C LEU A 215 2.40 -7.03 8.52
N ASN A 216 2.85 -5.80 8.81
CA ASN A 216 2.18 -4.95 9.79
C ASN A 216 0.74 -4.65 9.37
N ALA A 217 0.54 -4.18 8.14
CA ALA A 217 -0.78 -3.82 7.64
C ALA A 217 -1.71 -5.04 7.52
N ALA A 218 -1.18 -6.21 7.13
CA ALA A 218 -1.96 -7.44 7.06
C ALA A 218 -2.38 -7.92 8.45
N ALA A 219 -1.51 -7.80 9.46
CA ALA A 219 -1.83 -8.12 10.84
C ALA A 219 -2.83 -7.13 11.45
N ASP A 220 -2.71 -5.83 11.16
CA ASP A 220 -3.67 -4.80 11.63
C ASP A 220 -5.07 -4.97 11.03
N LEU A 221 -5.16 -5.58 9.85
CA LEU A 221 -6.42 -5.99 9.20
C LEU A 221 -6.84 -7.43 9.54
N GLU A 222 -6.15 -8.09 10.46
CA GLU A 222 -6.40 -9.47 10.89
C GLU A 222 -6.43 -10.49 9.74
N LEU A 223 -5.66 -10.23 8.67
CA LEU A 223 -5.52 -11.10 7.51
C LEU A 223 -4.48 -12.19 7.80
N TRP A 224 -4.75 -13.05 8.79
CA TRP A 224 -3.77 -14.01 9.34
C TRP A 224 -3.14 -14.94 8.29
N GLN A 225 -3.92 -15.40 7.32
CA GLN A 225 -3.41 -16.20 6.20
C GLN A 225 -2.42 -15.42 5.31
N GLU A 226 -2.71 -14.15 5.02
CA GLU A 226 -1.77 -13.31 4.27
C GLU A 226 -0.55 -12.90 5.09
N SER A 227 -0.72 -12.69 6.39
CA SER A 227 0.39 -12.47 7.31
C SER A 227 1.35 -13.66 7.26
N TYR A 228 0.84 -14.90 7.30
CA TYR A 228 1.65 -16.11 7.20
C TYR A 228 2.42 -16.20 5.87
N ARG A 229 1.75 -16.01 4.73
CA ARG A 229 2.41 -15.97 3.41
C ARG A 229 3.47 -14.87 3.34
N THR A 230 3.21 -13.70 3.94
CA THR A 230 4.17 -12.58 3.99
C THR A 230 5.39 -12.91 4.85
N ILE A 231 5.23 -13.70 5.91
CA ILE A 231 6.35 -14.18 6.74
C ILE A 231 7.28 -15.08 5.93
N GLU A 232 6.73 -15.97 5.09
CA GLU A 232 7.52 -16.80 4.17
C GLU A 232 8.28 -15.93 3.15
N ASP A 233 7.61 -14.91 2.59
CA ASP A 233 8.25 -13.94 1.68
C ASP A 233 9.44 -13.22 2.35
N ILE A 234 9.27 -12.76 3.59
CA ILE A 234 10.32 -12.10 4.40
C ILE A 234 11.48 -13.07 4.64
N HIS A 235 11.19 -14.33 4.99
CA HIS A 235 12.21 -15.33 5.24
C HIS A 235 13.05 -15.60 3.99
N ALA A 236 12.40 -15.81 2.84
CA ALA A 236 13.07 -16.02 1.55
C ALA A 236 13.96 -14.84 1.16
N LEU A 237 13.47 -13.61 1.31
CA LEU A 237 14.25 -12.39 1.04
C LEU A 237 15.45 -12.23 1.99
N THR A 238 15.27 -12.58 3.27
CA THR A 238 16.35 -12.51 4.27
C THR A 238 17.49 -13.46 3.92
N LEU A 239 17.17 -14.68 3.46
CA LEU A 239 18.16 -15.64 2.99
C LEU A 239 18.89 -15.12 1.74
N ALA A 240 18.18 -14.49 0.81
CA ALA A 240 18.75 -13.96 -0.43
C ALA A 240 19.71 -12.76 -0.18
N LEU A 241 19.37 -11.86 0.75
CA LEU A 241 20.14 -10.64 1.02
C LEU A 241 21.50 -10.88 1.67
N LYS A 242 21.69 -12.02 2.36
CA LYS A 242 22.92 -12.38 3.11
C LYS A 242 23.39 -11.30 4.12
N LYS A 243 22.59 -10.27 4.38
CA LYS A 243 22.84 -9.19 5.34
C LYS A 243 21.71 -9.17 6.37
N PRO A 244 22.02 -9.05 7.66
CA PRO A 244 20.99 -8.99 8.69
C PRO A 244 20.18 -7.70 8.54
N PRO A 245 18.84 -7.75 8.63
CA PRO A 245 18.00 -6.56 8.59
C PRO A 245 18.21 -5.68 9.82
N LYS A 246 17.80 -4.41 9.72
CA LYS A 246 17.86 -3.43 10.81
C LYS A 246 17.16 -3.97 12.06
N THR A 247 17.76 -3.80 13.23
CA THR A 247 17.21 -4.29 14.52
C THR A 247 15.80 -3.76 14.80
N SER A 248 15.49 -2.53 14.40
CA SER A 248 14.14 -1.95 14.52
C SER A 248 13.09 -2.75 13.73
N MET A 249 13.42 -3.18 12.51
CA MET A 249 12.55 -4.00 11.67
C MET A 249 12.40 -5.42 12.22
N GLN A 250 13.49 -6.00 12.73
CA GLN A 250 13.44 -7.31 13.36
C GLN A 250 12.52 -7.34 14.59
N LEU A 251 12.55 -6.30 15.42
CA LEU A 251 11.66 -6.21 16.58
C LEU A 251 10.20 -6.14 16.15
N LEU A 252 9.87 -5.26 15.21
CA LEU A 252 8.51 -5.15 14.72
C LEU A 252 8.02 -6.45 14.07
N TYR A 253 8.90 -7.12 13.32
CA TYR A 253 8.65 -8.44 12.77
C TYR A 253 8.32 -9.49 13.82
N TYR A 254 9.16 -9.65 14.86
CA TYR A 254 8.91 -10.65 15.89
C TYR A 254 7.67 -10.33 16.73
N LEU A 255 7.33 -9.04 16.90
CA LEU A 255 6.09 -8.61 17.53
C LEU A 255 4.88 -9.07 16.74
N LYS A 256 4.81 -8.77 15.44
CA LYS A 256 3.69 -9.23 14.59
C LYS A 256 3.67 -10.75 14.43
N LEU A 257 4.83 -11.38 14.31
CA LEU A 257 4.95 -12.84 14.25
C LEU A 257 4.43 -13.51 15.52
N SER A 258 4.68 -12.93 16.71
CA SER A 258 4.10 -13.45 17.95
C SER A 258 2.57 -13.37 17.96
N GLN A 259 1.98 -12.32 17.39
CA GLN A 259 0.51 -12.20 17.27
C GLN A 259 -0.05 -13.28 16.35
N VAL A 260 0.57 -13.47 15.17
CA VAL A 260 0.16 -14.50 14.21
C VAL A 260 0.19 -15.89 14.83
N PHE A 261 1.27 -16.23 15.55
CA PHE A 261 1.38 -17.54 16.19
C PHE A 261 0.45 -17.73 17.38
N PHE A 262 0.13 -16.66 18.10
CA PHE A 262 -0.86 -16.71 19.18
C PHE A 262 -2.26 -17.03 18.62
N VAL A 263 -2.69 -16.30 17.59
CA VAL A 263 -4.00 -16.54 16.95
C VAL A 263 -4.08 -17.91 16.27
N SER A 264 -2.95 -18.43 15.79
CA SER A 264 -2.86 -19.75 15.16
C SER A 264 -2.71 -20.91 16.15
N ASP A 265 -2.81 -20.66 17.46
CA ASP A 265 -2.61 -21.63 18.54
C ASP A 265 -1.24 -22.35 18.54
N LYS A 266 -0.22 -21.68 18.00
CA LYS A 266 1.17 -22.18 17.97
C LYS A 266 1.98 -21.59 19.12
N LEU A 267 1.61 -21.95 20.36
CA LEU A 267 2.13 -21.33 21.58
C LEU A 267 3.65 -21.46 21.75
N LEU A 268 4.25 -22.57 21.31
CA LEU A 268 5.71 -22.75 21.33
C LEU A 268 6.43 -21.69 20.47
N LEU A 269 5.91 -21.44 19.26
CA LEU A 269 6.46 -20.45 18.34
C LEU A 269 6.18 -19.03 18.83
N HIS A 270 5.02 -18.80 19.46
CA HIS A 270 4.72 -17.55 20.14
C HIS A 270 5.75 -17.25 21.24
N GLY A 271 6.01 -18.21 22.14
CA GLY A 271 7.02 -18.07 23.20
C GLY A 271 8.43 -17.84 22.63
N TYR A 272 8.80 -18.52 21.55
CA TYR A 272 10.06 -18.26 20.83
C TYR A 272 10.16 -16.81 20.35
N CYS A 273 9.11 -16.29 19.70
CA CYS A 273 9.09 -14.91 19.23
C CYS A 273 9.25 -13.90 20.37
N LEU A 274 8.56 -14.11 21.50
CA LEU A 274 8.71 -13.26 22.68
C LEU A 274 10.14 -13.32 23.25
N GLY A 275 10.76 -14.51 23.31
CA GLY A 275 12.16 -14.66 23.72
C GLY A 275 13.12 -13.91 22.79
N ARG A 276 12.87 -13.95 21.46
CA ARG A 276 13.64 -13.17 20.47
C ARG A 276 13.46 -11.67 20.68
N LEU A 277 12.26 -11.21 21.00
CA LEU A 277 12.01 -9.80 21.34
C LEU A 277 12.80 -9.37 22.58
N VAL A 278 12.78 -10.15 23.67
CA VAL A 278 13.57 -9.85 24.88
C VAL A 278 15.06 -9.73 24.55
N PHE A 279 15.59 -10.67 23.78
CA PHE A 279 17.00 -10.66 23.38
C PHE A 279 17.34 -9.41 22.55
N LEU A 280 16.57 -9.14 21.50
CA LEU A 280 16.81 -7.98 20.63
C LEU A 280 16.65 -6.65 21.35
N SER A 281 15.67 -6.53 22.25
CA SER A 281 15.46 -5.31 23.06
C SER A 281 16.64 -5.01 23.99
N ARG A 282 17.34 -6.03 24.50
CA ARG A 282 18.56 -5.84 25.31
C ARG A 282 19.76 -5.37 24.51
N THR A 283 19.83 -5.75 23.23
CA THR A 283 20.94 -5.36 22.33
C THR A 283 20.83 -3.93 21.80
N LYS A 284 19.69 -3.25 22.02
CA LYS A 284 19.52 -1.84 21.62
C LYS A 284 20.41 -0.92 22.46
N LYS A 285 20.88 0.17 21.84
CA LYS A 285 21.62 1.26 22.52
C LYS A 285 20.77 1.93 23.60
N VAL A 286 19.48 2.14 23.32
CA VAL A 286 18.50 2.62 24.29
C VAL A 286 17.61 1.44 24.63
N GLN A 287 17.76 0.95 25.85
CA GLN A 287 16.94 -0.14 26.35
C GLN A 287 15.56 0.41 26.76
N PRO A 288 14.49 -0.38 26.56
CA PRO A 288 13.18 -0.03 27.08
C PRO A 288 13.19 -0.03 28.61
N ASP A 289 12.15 0.56 29.20
CA ASP A 289 12.04 0.70 30.64
C ASP A 289 12.08 -0.66 31.36
N ALA A 290 12.54 -0.67 32.60
CA ALA A 290 12.66 -1.88 33.41
C ALA A 290 11.30 -2.57 33.59
N ALA A 291 10.20 -1.82 33.68
CA ALA A 291 8.86 -2.38 33.79
C ALA A 291 8.41 -3.07 32.50
N GLU A 292 8.66 -2.45 31.34
CA GLU A 292 8.36 -3.03 30.02
C GLU A 292 9.18 -4.30 29.76
N MET A 293 10.47 -4.28 30.09
CA MET A 293 11.33 -5.46 29.99
C MET A 293 10.88 -6.60 30.90
N ARG A 294 10.43 -6.29 32.12
CA ARG A 294 9.90 -7.29 33.04
C ARG A 294 8.62 -7.91 32.47
N SER A 295 7.69 -7.09 31.99
CA SER A 295 6.44 -7.55 31.37
C SER A 295 6.70 -8.49 30.19
N LEU A 296 7.57 -8.09 29.27
CA LEU A 296 7.93 -8.91 28.10
C LEU A 296 8.62 -10.22 28.50
N ALA A 297 9.51 -10.20 29.48
CA ALA A 297 10.17 -11.39 29.98
C ALA A 297 9.18 -12.34 30.69
N THR A 298 8.24 -11.80 31.48
CA THR A 298 7.19 -12.61 32.11
C THR A 298 6.26 -13.25 31.08
N ALA A 299 5.87 -12.51 30.04
CA ALA A 299 5.05 -13.04 28.95
C ALA A 299 5.78 -14.17 28.20
N ALA A 300 7.08 -14.00 27.91
CA ALA A 300 7.89 -15.04 27.28
C ALA A 300 7.99 -16.31 28.14
N LEU A 301 8.18 -16.15 29.46
CA LEU A 301 8.25 -17.26 30.41
C LEU A 301 6.91 -18.01 30.51
N LEU A 302 5.80 -17.27 30.65
CA LEU A 302 4.46 -17.85 30.71
C LEU A 302 4.12 -18.60 29.41
N ALA A 303 4.39 -18.01 28.26
CA ALA A 303 4.19 -18.66 26.96
C ALA A 303 4.98 -19.98 26.84
N ALA A 304 6.23 -20.00 27.32
CA ALA A 304 7.07 -21.20 27.31
C ALA A 304 6.59 -22.29 28.28
N LEU A 305 6.01 -21.91 29.43
CA LEU A 305 5.44 -22.85 30.40
C LEU A 305 4.13 -23.47 29.89
N VAL A 306 3.25 -22.65 29.30
CA VAL A 306 1.96 -23.10 28.78
C VAL A 306 2.14 -24.00 27.56
N ALA A 307 3.11 -23.71 26.68
CA ALA A 307 3.38 -24.52 25.50
C ALA A 307 3.90 -25.95 25.79
N ARG A 308 4.21 -26.26 27.05
CA ARG A 308 4.70 -27.57 27.50
C ARG A 308 3.60 -28.48 28.09
N ALA A 309 2.37 -27.96 28.23
CA ALA A 309 1.19 -28.73 28.65
C ALA A 309 0.41 -29.22 27.42
#